data_AF-A0A941WDT2-F1
#
_entry.id   AF-A0A941WDT2-F1
#
_cell.length_a   1.000
_cell.length_b   1.000
_cell.length_c   1.000
_cell.angle_alpha   90.00
_cell.angle_beta   90.00
_cell.angle_gamma   90.00
#
_symmetry.space_group_name_H-M   'P 1'
#
loop_
_entity.id
_entity.type
_entity.pdbx_description
1 polymer ?
#
loop_
_entity_poly.entity_id
_entity_poly.type
_entity_poly.pdbx_seq_one_letter_code
_entity_poly.pdbx_strand_id
1 'polypeptide(L)'
;MKFYYLSIIILLTVSCSNELAEKPHAGGTPIGIGEISTRADGTPTWVWLQNDQLTATVNGLTAVYTRTGSGGWTCGNTGFTKEALGTVAANDIALTFGTQALITDQTSPESYRLADYMTGNGSLDFLTIDGTLSHRYTDQVIEITEGNGWTLKDGQRDTVN
;
A
#
# COMPACT_ATOMS: atom_id res chain seq x y z
N MET A 1 -56.05 -14.24 54.05
CA MET A 1 -55.53 -14.14 52.67
C MET A 1 -54.41 -13.11 52.65
N LYS A 2 -53.19 -13.50 52.28
CA LYS A 2 -52.10 -12.55 51.98
C LYS A 2 -51.38 -13.06 50.74
N PHE A 3 -51.32 -12.19 49.73
CA PHE A 3 -50.96 -12.47 48.35
C PHE A 3 -49.44 -12.64 48.17
N TYR A 4 -49.04 -13.67 47.43
CA TYR A 4 -47.68 -13.88 46.96
C TYR A 4 -47.44 -13.02 45.72
N TYR A 5 -46.47 -12.10 45.77
CA TYR A 5 -45.97 -11.42 44.57
C TYR A 5 -44.89 -12.27 43.92
N LEU A 6 -45.25 -12.94 42.82
CA LEU A 6 -44.30 -13.59 41.92
C LEU A 6 -43.80 -12.53 40.93
N SER A 7 -42.56 -12.07 41.10
CA SER A 7 -41.92 -11.15 40.16
C SER A 7 -41.62 -11.89 38.84
N ILE A 8 -42.38 -11.59 37.80
CA ILE A 8 -42.11 -12.05 36.43
C ILE A 8 -40.97 -11.18 35.87
N ILE A 9 -39.79 -11.77 35.69
CA ILE A 9 -38.69 -11.16 34.94
C ILE A 9 -38.95 -11.44 33.46
N ILE A 10 -39.28 -10.38 32.70
CA ILE A 10 -39.38 -10.44 31.24
C ILE A 10 -37.96 -10.34 30.69
N LEU A 11 -37.45 -11.46 30.18
CA LEU A 11 -36.16 -11.53 29.50
C LEU A 11 -36.33 -10.92 28.09
N LEU A 12 -35.89 -9.68 27.91
CA LEU A 12 -35.78 -9.04 26.60
C LEU A 12 -34.72 -9.77 25.79
N THR A 13 -35.15 -10.61 24.85
CA THR A 13 -34.28 -11.17 23.83
C THR A 13 -33.87 -10.05 22.88
N VAL A 14 -32.65 -9.55 23.05
CA VAL A 14 -31.97 -8.72 22.06
C VAL A 14 -31.96 -9.52 20.75
N SER A 15 -32.65 -9.00 19.74
CA SER A 15 -32.57 -9.51 18.39
C SER A 15 -31.11 -9.50 17.96
N CYS A 16 -30.50 -10.67 17.80
CA CYS A 16 -29.32 -10.79 16.97
C CYS A 16 -29.65 -10.14 15.63
N SER A 17 -28.94 -9.08 15.28
CA SER A 17 -28.94 -8.55 13.93
C SER A 17 -28.71 -9.72 12.99
N ASN A 18 -29.69 -10.00 12.11
CA ASN A 18 -29.47 -10.82 10.93
C ASN A 18 -28.61 -10.00 9.97
N GLU A 19 -27.36 -9.73 10.35
CA GLU A 19 -26.34 -9.49 9.35
C GLU A 19 -26.26 -10.80 8.58
N LEU A 20 -26.65 -10.76 7.31
CA LEU A 20 -26.44 -11.87 6.39
C LEU A 20 -24.98 -12.27 6.57
N ALA A 21 -24.74 -13.44 7.17
CA ALA A 21 -23.42 -14.02 7.25
C ALA A 21 -22.92 -14.07 5.81
N GLU A 22 -21.97 -13.18 5.50
CA GLU A 22 -21.26 -13.18 4.25
C GLU A 22 -20.83 -14.63 4.02
N LYS A 23 -21.27 -15.24 2.91
CA LYS A 23 -20.92 -16.62 2.64
C LYS A 23 -19.40 -16.74 2.79
N PRO A 24 -18.89 -17.65 3.64
CA PRO A 24 -17.45 -17.81 3.78
C PRO A 24 -16.89 -18.02 2.38
N HIS A 25 -15.96 -17.15 2.00
CA HIS A 25 -15.26 -17.31 0.74
C HIS A 25 -14.60 -18.70 0.79
N ALA A 26 -14.62 -19.44 -0.32
CA ALA A 26 -13.95 -20.71 -0.39
C ALA A 26 -12.44 -20.41 -0.28
N GLY A 27 -11.93 -20.48 0.95
CA GLY A 27 -10.61 -19.99 1.32
C GLY A 27 -9.53 -20.55 0.43
N GLY A 28 -8.77 -19.66 -0.19
CA GLY A 28 -7.75 -20.02 -1.16
C GLY A 28 -7.47 -18.91 -2.17
N THR A 29 -8.39 -17.95 -2.34
CA THR A 29 -8.14 -16.77 -3.16
C THR A 29 -7.25 -15.78 -2.39
N PRO A 30 -6.04 -15.47 -2.88
CA PRO A 30 -5.22 -14.43 -2.28
C PRO A 30 -5.91 -13.07 -2.40
N ILE A 31 -5.78 -12.25 -1.37
CA ILE A 31 -6.28 -10.88 -1.37
C ILE A 31 -5.54 -10.08 -2.46
N GLY A 32 -6.27 -9.32 -3.26
CA GLY A 32 -5.74 -8.43 -4.28
C GLY A 32 -5.52 -7.00 -3.77
N ILE A 33 -4.99 -6.16 -4.67
CA ILE A 33 -4.93 -4.71 -4.47
C ILE A 33 -6.03 -4.07 -5.31
N GLY A 34 -6.86 -3.24 -4.67
CA GLY A 34 -7.84 -2.38 -5.34
C GLY A 34 -7.20 -1.03 -5.69
N GLU A 35 -7.70 0.03 -5.07
CA GLU A 35 -7.24 1.40 -5.22
C GLU A 35 -6.20 1.78 -4.16
N ILE A 36 -4.99 2.11 -4.62
CA ILE A 36 -3.95 2.72 -3.78
C ILE A 36 -3.76 4.16 -4.22
N SER A 37 -4.29 5.05 -3.39
CA SER A 37 -4.06 6.48 -3.51
C SER A 37 -2.69 6.86 -2.96
N THR A 38 -2.08 7.89 -3.52
CA THR A 38 -0.87 8.53 -2.97
C THR A 38 -1.19 9.97 -2.63
N ARG A 39 -0.77 10.39 -1.44
CA ARG A 39 -0.85 11.79 -1.02
C ARG A 39 0.52 12.40 -1.16
N ALA A 40 0.57 13.54 -1.82
CA ALA A 40 1.69 14.44 -1.77
C ALA A 40 1.18 15.87 -1.83
N ASP A 41 1.68 16.72 -0.93
CA ASP A 41 1.46 18.16 -1.01
C ASP A 41 2.27 18.69 -2.20
N GLY A 42 1.63 18.83 -3.36
CA GLY A 42 2.23 19.45 -4.56
C GLY A 42 2.97 18.52 -5.53
N THR A 43 3.09 17.21 -5.25
CA THR A 43 3.68 16.24 -6.20
C THR A 43 2.56 15.58 -7.03
N PRO A 44 2.75 15.35 -8.35
CA PRO A 44 1.79 14.57 -9.13
C PRO A 44 1.55 13.20 -8.50
N THR A 45 0.31 12.72 -8.58
CA THR A 45 -0.10 11.40 -8.10
C THR A 45 0.88 10.33 -8.60
N TRP A 46 1.40 9.51 -7.68
CA TRP A 46 2.35 8.46 -8.02
C TRP A 46 1.80 7.54 -9.10
N VAL A 47 2.54 7.41 -10.20
CA VAL A 47 2.18 6.52 -11.31
C VAL A 47 2.83 5.17 -11.06
N TRP A 48 2.02 4.13 -10.85
CA TRP A 48 2.50 2.76 -10.66
C TRP A 48 3.00 2.17 -12.00
N LEU A 49 4.24 1.69 -12.01
CA LEU A 49 4.92 1.09 -13.16
C LEU A 49 5.12 -0.41 -12.97
N GLN A 50 5.32 -1.12 -14.08
CA GLN A 50 5.62 -2.55 -14.04
C GLN A 50 6.80 -2.83 -13.11
N ASN A 51 6.70 -3.92 -12.34
CA ASN A 51 7.69 -4.37 -11.35
C ASN A 51 7.78 -3.53 -10.07
N ASP A 52 6.97 -2.48 -9.91
CA ASP A 52 6.80 -1.84 -8.60
C ASP A 52 6.37 -2.88 -7.56
N GLN A 53 6.94 -2.78 -6.36
CA GLN A 53 6.64 -3.70 -5.26
C GLN A 53 5.97 -2.97 -4.11
N LEU A 54 4.71 -3.31 -3.85
CA LEU A 54 3.94 -2.83 -2.72
C LEU A 54 3.86 -3.93 -1.66
N THR A 55 4.27 -3.65 -0.43
CA THR A 55 4.22 -4.61 0.66
C THR A 55 3.04 -4.29 1.58
N ALA A 56 2.19 -5.27 1.82
CA ALA A 56 1.10 -5.21 2.80
C ALA A 56 1.41 -6.11 3.99
N THR A 57 1.21 -5.60 5.21
CA THR A 57 1.41 -6.36 6.44
C THR A 57 0.23 -6.15 7.39
N VAL A 58 -0.31 -7.23 7.93
CA VAL A 58 -1.41 -7.20 8.91
C VAL A 58 -1.42 -8.49 9.70
N ASN A 59 -1.73 -8.43 11.00
CA ASN A 59 -1.81 -9.59 11.90
C ASN A 59 -0.58 -10.53 11.84
N GLY A 60 0.61 -9.97 11.59
CA GLY A 60 1.87 -10.72 11.49
C GLY A 60 2.07 -11.47 10.17
N LEU A 61 1.15 -11.34 9.21
CA LEU A 61 1.31 -11.83 7.84
C LEU A 61 1.77 -10.70 6.93
N THR A 62 2.58 -11.05 5.92
CA THR A 62 3.09 -10.11 4.93
C THR A 62 2.90 -10.67 3.52
N ALA A 63 2.50 -9.81 2.59
CA ALA A 63 2.49 -10.08 1.16
C ALA A 63 3.19 -8.96 0.40
N VAL A 64 4.01 -9.35 -0.58
CA VAL A 64 4.59 -8.42 -1.55
C VAL A 64 3.81 -8.55 -2.84
N TYR A 65 3.28 -7.43 -3.32
CA TYR A 65 2.52 -7.32 -4.56
C TYR A 65 3.41 -6.70 -5.62
N THR A 66 3.52 -7.37 -6.77
CA THR A 66 4.28 -6.86 -7.91
C THR A 66 3.31 -6.32 -8.96
N ARG A 67 3.51 -5.07 -9.39
CA ARG A 67 2.72 -4.44 -10.43
C ARG A 67 2.96 -5.12 -11.77
N THR A 68 1.90 -5.52 -12.46
CA THR A 68 1.99 -6.16 -13.78
C THR A 68 2.03 -5.11 -14.89
N GLY A 69 2.59 -5.47 -16.05
CA GLY A 69 2.57 -4.60 -17.23
C GLY A 69 1.16 -4.32 -17.78
N SER A 70 0.16 -5.11 -17.39
CA SER A 70 -1.25 -4.91 -17.74
C SER A 70 -2.01 -3.97 -16.79
N GLY A 71 -1.35 -3.42 -15.77
CA GLY A 71 -1.97 -2.51 -14.81
C GLY A 71 -2.72 -3.21 -13.66
N GLY A 72 -2.43 -4.48 -13.40
CA GLY A 72 -2.89 -5.22 -12.22
C GLY A 72 -1.77 -5.43 -11.19
N TRP A 73 -2.05 -6.25 -10.17
CA TRP A 73 -1.07 -6.65 -9.15
C TRP A 73 -1.06 -8.17 -9.01
N THR A 74 0.13 -8.75 -8.85
CA THR A 74 0.30 -10.17 -8.53
C THR A 74 0.77 -10.30 -7.09
N CYS A 75 0.02 -11.05 -6.28
CA CYS A 75 0.39 -11.34 -4.90
C CYS A 75 1.49 -12.41 -4.86
N GLY A 76 2.60 -12.11 -4.21
CA GLY A 76 3.72 -13.05 -4.00
C GLY A 76 3.52 -14.04 -2.86
N ASN A 77 2.43 -13.91 -2.07
CA ASN A 77 2.11 -14.82 -0.98
C ASN A 77 0.70 -15.39 -1.13
N THR A 78 0.58 -16.64 -1.59
CA THR A 78 -0.72 -17.30 -1.79
C THR A 78 -1.46 -17.59 -0.49
N GLY A 79 -0.78 -17.56 0.66
CA GLY A 79 -1.37 -17.70 1.99
C GLY A 79 -1.95 -16.39 2.54
N PHE A 80 -1.79 -15.26 1.84
CA PHE A 80 -2.36 -13.98 2.24
C PHE A 80 -3.84 -13.89 1.82
N THR A 81 -4.68 -14.75 2.42
CA THR A 81 -6.11 -14.87 2.15
C THR A 81 -6.94 -14.27 3.28
N LYS A 82 -8.21 -13.92 3.00
CA LYS A 82 -9.14 -13.37 3.99
C LYS A 82 -9.24 -14.24 5.24
N GLU A 83 -9.26 -15.55 5.08
CA GLU A 83 -9.35 -16.52 6.18
C GLU A 83 -8.09 -16.55 7.03
N ALA A 84 -6.91 -16.42 6.41
CA ALA A 84 -5.64 -16.37 7.12
C ALA A 84 -5.44 -15.05 7.88
N LEU A 85 -5.92 -13.94 7.31
CA LEU A 85 -5.88 -12.63 7.98
C LEU A 85 -6.82 -12.56 9.20
N GLY A 86 -7.96 -13.26 9.14
CA GLY A 86 -8.99 -13.19 10.17
C GLY A 86 -9.68 -11.83 10.23
N THR A 87 -9.96 -11.33 11.43
CA THR A 87 -10.55 -10.00 11.61
C THR A 87 -9.47 -8.93 11.40
N VAL A 88 -9.73 -8.02 10.46
CA VAL A 88 -8.88 -6.86 10.16
C VAL A 88 -9.68 -5.60 10.45
N ALA A 89 -9.16 -4.72 11.31
CA ALA A 89 -9.79 -3.43 11.57
C ALA A 89 -9.63 -2.48 10.37
N ALA A 90 -10.52 -1.51 10.24
CA ALA A 90 -10.40 -0.49 9.20
C ALA A 90 -9.06 0.27 9.35
N ASN A 91 -8.35 0.46 8.24
CA ASN A 91 -7.04 1.11 8.14
C ASN A 91 -5.90 0.40 8.88
N ASP A 92 -6.06 -0.88 9.22
CA ASP A 92 -5.06 -1.61 10.01
C ASP A 92 -4.04 -2.38 9.15
N ILE A 93 -4.22 -2.40 7.83
CA ILE A 93 -3.23 -3.00 6.93
C ILE A 93 -2.12 -1.99 6.70
N ALA A 94 -0.93 -2.27 7.20
CA ALA A 94 0.25 -1.45 6.94
C ALA A 94 0.70 -1.64 5.49
N LEU A 95 0.86 -0.53 4.76
CA LEU A 95 1.32 -0.49 3.38
C LEU A 95 2.69 0.19 3.31
N THR A 96 3.60 -0.40 2.53
CA THR A 96 4.95 0.13 2.33
C THR A 96 5.42 -0.04 0.89
N PHE A 97 6.07 0.97 0.35
CA PHE A 97 6.70 0.99 -0.97
C PHE A 97 8.10 1.61 -0.87
N GLY A 98 9.03 1.17 -1.71
CA GLY A 98 10.43 1.60 -1.65
C GLY A 98 11.16 1.11 -0.41
N THR A 99 12.34 1.67 -0.13
CA THR A 99 13.17 1.33 1.03
C THR A 99 13.47 2.52 1.91
N GLN A 100 13.48 2.30 3.22
CA GLN A 100 13.97 3.29 4.18
C GLN A 100 15.49 3.48 4.09
N ALA A 101 16.23 2.49 3.57
CA ALA A 101 17.68 2.56 3.46
C ALA A 101 18.11 3.69 2.50
N LEU A 102 19.22 4.35 2.82
CA LEU A 102 19.81 5.34 1.92
C LEU A 102 20.28 4.65 0.64
N ILE A 103 19.66 5.01 -0.48
CA ILE A 103 20.12 4.68 -1.83
C ILE A 103 20.82 5.92 -2.38
N THR A 104 22.15 5.83 -2.54
CA THR A 104 22.98 6.95 -2.97
C THR A 104 22.97 7.16 -4.49
N ASP A 105 22.78 6.09 -5.26
CA ASP A 105 22.63 6.15 -6.71
C ASP A 105 21.14 6.13 -7.06
N GLN A 106 20.60 7.28 -7.45
CA GLN A 106 19.21 7.45 -7.88
C GLN A 106 19.15 7.97 -9.33
N THR A 107 20.17 7.69 -10.13
CA THR A 107 20.31 8.22 -11.49
C THR A 107 19.40 7.54 -12.50
N SER A 108 18.88 6.34 -12.19
CA SER A 108 17.92 5.63 -13.03
C SER A 108 16.51 5.70 -12.45
N PRO A 109 15.45 5.63 -13.29
CA PRO A 109 14.08 5.56 -12.79
C PRO A 109 13.86 4.42 -11.80
N GLU A 110 14.43 3.25 -12.04
CA GLU A 110 14.28 2.08 -11.15
C GLU A 110 14.91 2.31 -9.78
N SER A 111 16.12 2.87 -9.74
CA SER A 111 16.83 3.15 -8.48
C SER A 111 16.17 4.28 -7.69
N TYR A 112 15.70 5.33 -8.38
CA TYR A 112 14.91 6.40 -7.78
C TYR A 112 13.62 5.87 -7.14
N ARG A 113 12.87 5.03 -7.86
CA ARG A 113 11.62 4.45 -7.34
C ARG A 113 11.83 3.56 -6.13
N LEU A 114 12.94 2.81 -6.09
CA LEU A 114 13.30 2.05 -4.91
C LEU A 114 13.62 2.96 -3.73
N ALA A 115 14.24 4.13 -3.98
CA ALA A 115 14.61 5.10 -2.96
C ALA A 115 13.41 5.93 -2.44
N ASP A 116 12.35 6.05 -3.22
CA ASP A 116 11.15 6.80 -2.85
C ASP A 116 10.30 6.01 -1.84
N TYR A 117 10.68 6.14 -0.57
CA TYR A 117 10.04 5.44 0.53
C TYR A 117 8.66 6.03 0.82
N MET A 118 7.63 5.21 0.71
CA MET A 118 6.27 5.56 1.08
C MET A 118 5.72 4.60 2.10
N THR A 119 4.95 5.12 3.05
CA THR A 119 4.18 4.26 3.96
C THR A 119 2.79 4.82 4.20
N GLY A 120 1.89 3.96 4.63
CA GLY A 120 0.53 4.34 4.99
C GLY A 120 -0.29 3.12 5.36
N ASN A 121 -1.60 3.26 5.20
CA ASN A 121 -2.56 2.32 5.73
C ASN A 121 -3.63 1.99 4.69
N GLY A 122 -4.10 0.76 4.74
CA GLY A 122 -5.20 0.26 3.91
C GLY A 122 -6.26 -0.46 4.73
N SER A 123 -7.42 -0.63 4.12
CA SER A 123 -8.56 -1.39 4.63
C SER A 123 -8.83 -2.57 3.72
N LEU A 124 -9.30 -3.67 4.30
CA LEU A 124 -9.81 -4.81 3.54
C LEU A 124 -11.25 -4.53 3.12
N ASP A 125 -11.49 -4.42 1.82
CA ASP A 125 -12.83 -4.46 1.23
C ASP A 125 -13.01 -5.81 0.53
N PHE A 126 -13.76 -6.71 1.18
CA PHE A 126 -13.99 -8.08 0.71
C PHE A 126 -12.69 -8.87 0.41
N LEU A 127 -12.17 -8.78 -0.81
CA LEU A 127 -10.96 -9.46 -1.28
C LEU A 127 -9.89 -8.51 -1.82
N THR A 128 -10.07 -7.20 -1.65
CA THR A 128 -9.13 -6.20 -2.10
C THR A 128 -8.67 -5.31 -0.96
N ILE A 129 -7.45 -4.82 -1.06
CA ILE A 129 -6.92 -3.80 -0.17
C ILE A 129 -6.99 -2.47 -0.90
N ASP A 130 -7.72 -1.54 -0.31
CA ASP A 130 -7.73 -0.15 -0.71
C ASP A 130 -6.99 0.67 0.35
N GLY A 131 -6.26 1.69 -0.06
CA GLY A 131 -5.46 2.43 0.91
C GLY A 131 -4.85 3.72 0.40
N THR A 132 -4.07 4.32 1.29
CA THR A 132 -3.34 5.55 1.02
C THR A 132 -1.91 5.40 1.46
N LEU A 133 -0.98 5.82 0.61
CA LEU A 133 0.44 5.99 0.92
C LEU A 133 0.81 7.48 0.95
N SER A 134 1.85 7.79 1.71
CA SER A 134 2.48 9.11 1.70
C SER A 134 3.99 8.96 1.59
N HIS A 135 4.60 9.82 0.77
CA HIS A 135 6.05 9.94 0.66
C HIS A 135 6.63 10.31 2.03
N ARG A 136 7.75 9.67 2.38
CA ARG A 136 8.45 9.91 3.65
C ARG A 136 9.68 10.79 3.48
N TYR A 137 10.14 10.97 2.25
CA TYR A 137 11.23 11.85 1.90
C TYR A 137 10.73 12.99 1.00
N THR A 138 11.51 14.06 0.97
CA THR A 138 11.25 15.22 0.12
C THR A 138 12.32 15.29 -0.94
N ASP A 139 11.90 15.42 -2.19
CA ASP A 139 12.82 15.53 -3.32
C ASP A 139 13.55 16.87 -3.28
N GLN A 140 14.86 16.84 -3.50
CA GLN A 140 15.64 18.04 -3.75
C GLN A 140 15.68 18.30 -5.25
N VAL A 141 14.98 19.36 -5.69
CA VAL A 141 14.98 19.79 -7.08
C VAL A 141 15.97 20.94 -7.24
N ILE A 142 16.98 20.74 -8.09
CA ILE A 142 17.97 21.77 -8.45
C ILE A 142 17.78 22.10 -9.92
N GLU A 143 17.36 23.32 -10.21
CA GLU A 143 17.30 23.83 -11.58
C GLU A 143 18.64 24.46 -11.95
N ILE A 144 19.27 23.93 -13.01
CA ILE A 144 20.51 24.49 -13.56
C ILE A 144 20.17 25.07 -14.93
N THR A 145 20.41 26.38 -15.10
CA THR A 145 20.31 27.06 -16.39
C THR A 145 21.70 27.11 -17.02
N GLU A 146 21.82 26.63 -18.27
CA GLU A 146 23.06 26.78 -19.03
C GLU A 146 23.41 28.26 -19.21
N GLY A 147 24.62 28.64 -18.81
CA GLY A 147 25.13 30.00 -18.99
C GLY A 147 25.84 30.15 -20.33
N ASN A 148 26.00 31.39 -20.79
CA ASN A 148 26.67 31.75 -22.06
C ASN A 148 28.14 31.23 -22.22
N GLY A 149 28.74 30.64 -21.18
CA GLY A 149 30.09 30.07 -21.19
C GLY A 149 30.15 28.54 -21.26
N TRP A 150 29.01 27.85 -21.42
CA TRP A 150 28.91 26.38 -21.44
C TRP A 150 29.13 25.74 -22.82
N THR A 151 29.49 26.55 -23.84
CA THR A 151 29.91 26.03 -25.13
C THR A 151 31.12 25.11 -24.94
N LEU A 152 30.89 23.81 -25.13
CA LEU A 152 31.97 22.84 -25.32
C LEU A 152 32.88 23.41 -26.40
N LYS A 153 34.16 23.61 -26.08
CA LYS A 153 35.17 23.84 -27.12
C LYS A 153 35.21 22.58 -27.97
N ASP A 154 34.44 22.56 -29.04
CA ASP A 154 34.58 21.62 -30.13
C ASP A 154 36.05 21.67 -30.58
N GLY A 155 36.84 20.66 -30.22
CA GLY A 155 38.20 20.51 -30.74
C GLY A 155 39.31 20.00 -29.83
N GLN A 156 39.13 19.78 -28.52
CA GLN A 156 40.16 19.10 -27.71
C GLN A 156 39.75 17.70 -27.31
N ARG A 157 39.90 16.76 -28.25
CA ARG A 157 40.27 15.39 -27.88
C ARG A 157 41.70 15.45 -27.39
N ASP A 158 41.89 15.44 -26.07
CA ASP A 158 43.19 15.13 -25.49
C ASP A 158 43.58 13.72 -25.91
N THR A 159 44.45 13.65 -26.92
CA THR A 159 45.16 12.43 -27.25
C THR A 159 46.32 12.36 -26.26
N VAL A 160 46.15 11.53 -25.24
CA VAL A 160 47.25 11.16 -24.34
C VAL A 160 48.16 10.22 -25.12
N ASN A 161 49.37 10.70 -25.44
CA ASN A 161 50.57 9.91 -25.71
C ASN A 161 51.74 10.58 -24.99
#